data_AF-A0A1F6U0G5-F1
#
_entry.id   AF-A0A1F6U0G5-F1
#
_cell.length_a   1.000
_cell.length_b   1.000
_cell.length_c   1.000
_cell.angle_alpha   90.00
_cell.angle_beta   90.00
_cell.angle_gamma   90.00
#
_symmetry.space_group_name_H-M   'P 1'
#
loop_
_entity.id
_entity.type
_entity.pdbx_description
1 polymer ?
#
loop_
_entity_poly.entity_id
_entity_poly.type
_entity_poly.pdbx_seq_one_letter_code
_entity_poly.pdbx_strand_id
1 'polypeptide(L)'
;MIQVKVRDAMAGGTISLRIIELHGVQEENWTMSPTMFDIGVALVMVAVVVALLLWFARYMGASSERRMTRMLMRAGVDPDIVARGDKKAIIEDIRSRCRKCQAEDLCERWLAGKVEGENTFCPNAPIFSALTNKKGRLRANLQ
;
A
#
# COMPACT_ATOMS: atom_id res chain seq x y z
N MET A 1 -55.43 11.32 -5.33
CA MET A 1 -56.79 10.75 -5.35
C MET A 1 -56.85 9.74 -6.49
N ILE A 2 -56.55 8.47 -6.21
CA ILE A 2 -56.43 7.41 -7.23
C ILE A 2 -57.56 6.42 -6.97
N GLN A 3 -58.48 6.29 -7.93
CA GLN A 3 -59.62 5.37 -7.90
C GLN A 3 -59.21 4.06 -8.56
N VAL A 4 -58.94 3.02 -7.77
CA VAL A 4 -58.69 1.67 -8.28
C VAL A 4 -60.03 0.93 -8.36
N LYS A 5 -60.53 0.75 -9.59
CA LYS A 5 -61.74 -0.01 -9.91
C LYS A 5 -61.38 -1.50 -9.97
N VAL A 6 -61.69 -2.27 -8.92
CA VAL A 6 -61.60 -3.74 -8.95
C VAL A 6 -62.97 -4.30 -9.34
N ARG A 7 -62.99 -5.16 -10.35
CA ARG A 7 -64.16 -5.91 -10.81
C ARG A 7 -63.90 -7.40 -10.59
N ASP A 8 -65.00 -8.11 -10.33
CA ASP A 8 -65.18 -9.56 -10.27
C ASP A 8 -64.87 -10.19 -8.90
N ALA A 9 -65.57 -11.21 -8.41
CA ALA A 9 -66.92 -11.75 -8.62
C ALA A 9 -67.12 -12.76 -7.45
N MET A 10 -68.32 -12.77 -6.88
CA MET A 10 -68.99 -13.83 -6.11
C MET A 10 -68.20 -15.14 -5.82
N ALA A 11 -67.91 -15.41 -4.55
CA ALA A 11 -68.10 -16.72 -3.90
C ALA A 11 -67.80 -16.61 -2.39
N GLY A 12 -68.74 -17.09 -1.58
CA GLY A 12 -68.72 -16.98 -0.14
C GLY A 12 -67.51 -17.66 0.52
N GLY A 13 -66.88 -16.92 1.42
CA GLY A 13 -65.87 -17.41 2.34
C GLY A 13 -65.55 -16.28 3.31
N THR A 14 -66.02 -16.39 4.55
CA THR A 14 -65.68 -15.52 5.66
C THR A 14 -64.18 -15.66 5.95
N ILE A 15 -63.36 -14.89 5.23
CA ILE A 15 -61.94 -14.75 5.56
C ILE A 15 -61.88 -13.85 6.79
N SER A 16 -61.69 -14.49 7.95
CA SER A 16 -61.32 -13.83 9.19
C SER A 16 -60.01 -13.08 8.94
N LEU A 17 -60.13 -11.79 8.60
CA LEU A 17 -59.01 -10.89 8.43
C LEU A 17 -58.46 -10.64 9.84
N ARG A 18 -57.60 -11.54 10.32
CA ARG A 18 -56.69 -11.22 11.41
C ARG A 18 -55.87 -10.05 10.92
N ILE A 19 -56.25 -8.87 11.41
CA ILE A 19 -55.44 -7.68 11.48
C ILE A 19 -54.10 -8.14 12.05
N ILE A 20 -53.13 -8.39 11.17
CA ILE A 20 -51.73 -8.42 11.55
C ILE A 20 -51.43 -6.96 11.83
N GLU A 21 -51.66 -6.62 13.09
CA GLU A 21 -51.05 -5.52 13.80
C GLU A 21 -49.57 -5.54 13.39
N LEU A 22 -49.21 -4.70 12.42
CA LEU A 22 -47.84 -4.30 12.14
C LEU A 22 -47.40 -3.52 13.38
N HIS A 23 -47.12 -4.31 14.41
CA HIS A 23 -46.38 -3.96 15.59
C HIS A 23 -45.18 -3.14 15.10
N GLY A 24 -45.05 -1.95 15.67
CA GLY A 24 -44.19 -0.89 15.18
C GLY A 24 -42.85 -1.40 14.66
N VAL A 25 -42.52 -0.97 13.45
CA VAL A 25 -41.12 -0.77 13.08
C VAL A 25 -40.60 0.24 14.09
N GLN A 26 -40.03 -0.30 15.17
CA GLN A 26 -39.28 0.44 16.14
C GLN A 26 -38.07 0.97 15.37
N GLU A 27 -38.15 2.21 14.91
CA GLU A 27 -36.94 3.00 14.64
C GLU A 27 -36.22 3.12 15.98
N GLU A 28 -35.39 2.13 16.28
CA GLU A 28 -34.41 2.24 17.34
C GLU A 28 -33.41 3.32 16.94
N ASN A 29 -33.78 4.53 17.34
CA ASN A 29 -32.98 5.73 17.33
C ASN A 29 -31.70 5.43 18.14
N TRP A 30 -30.63 5.05 17.45
CA TRP A 30 -29.28 4.80 17.99
C TRP A 30 -28.63 6.10 18.48
N THR A 31 -29.20 6.75 19.49
CA THR A 31 -28.50 7.79 20.26
C THR A 31 -27.91 7.17 21.52
N MET A 32 -27.04 6.17 21.33
CA MET A 32 -26.11 5.79 22.39
C MET A 32 -25.04 6.88 22.41
N SER A 33 -25.15 7.83 23.33
CA SER A 33 -24.08 8.80 23.55
C SER A 33 -22.83 7.98 23.88
N PRO A 34 -21.76 8.06 23.06
CA PRO A 34 -20.56 7.28 23.30
C PRO A 34 -20.03 7.66 24.69
N THR A 35 -19.78 6.67 25.53
CA THR A 35 -19.20 6.95 26.84
C THR A 35 -17.79 7.48 26.62
N MET A 36 -17.28 8.29 27.55
CA MET A 36 -15.89 8.79 27.45
C MET A 36 -14.86 7.64 27.30
N PHE A 37 -15.19 6.44 27.81
CA PHE A 37 -14.38 5.24 27.65
C PHE A 37 -14.37 4.72 26.22
N ASP A 38 -15.51 4.66 25.53
CA ASP A 38 -15.59 4.19 24.14
C ASP A 38 -14.76 5.09 23.21
N ILE A 39 -14.85 6.40 23.42
CA ILE A 39 -14.04 7.38 22.69
C ILE A 39 -12.55 7.16 22.97
N GLY A 40 -12.19 6.95 24.24
CA GLY A 40 -10.80 6.66 24.64
C GLY A 40 -10.24 5.40 23.97
N VAL A 41 -11.00 4.30 23.99
CA VAL A 41 -10.59 3.03 23.35
C VAL A 41 -10.43 3.20 21.85
N ALA A 42 -11.37 3.88 21.18
CA ALA A 42 -11.27 4.14 19.75
C ALA A 42 -10.01 4.94 19.39
N LEU A 43 -9.69 5.98 20.15
CA LEU A 43 -8.48 6.78 19.93
C LEU A 43 -7.20 5.97 20.13
N VAL A 44 -7.15 5.13 21.18
CA VAL A 44 -6.01 4.24 21.42
C VAL A 44 -5.83 3.25 20.26
N MET A 45 -6.92 2.63 19.80
CA MET A 45 -6.87 1.70 18.66
C MET A 45 -6.37 2.39 17.39
N VAL A 46 -6.86 3.59 17.08
CA VAL A 46 -6.37 4.39 15.94
C VAL A 46 -4.88 4.70 16.10
N ALA A 47 -4.44 5.12 17.29
CA ALA A 47 -3.03 5.41 17.56
C ALA A 47 -2.13 4.19 17.38
N VAL A 48 -2.56 3.02 17.86
CA VAL A 48 -1.84 1.75 17.69
C VAL A 48 -1.75 1.36 16.21
N VAL A 49 -2.85 1.45 15.46
CA VAL A 49 -2.84 1.16 14.01
C VAL A 49 -1.88 2.09 13.28
N VAL A 50 -1.93 3.40 13.56
CA VAL A 50 -1.01 4.38 12.96
C VAL A 50 0.44 4.06 13.32
N ALA A 51 0.73 3.74 14.59
CA ALA A 51 2.07 3.37 15.04
C ALA A 51 2.58 2.11 14.31
N LEU A 52 1.74 1.08 14.16
CA LEU A 52 2.09 -0.14 13.43
C LEU A 52 2.34 0.13 11.95
N LEU A 53 1.51 0.95 11.30
CA LEU A 53 1.69 1.33 9.89
C LEU A 53 2.99 2.12 9.69
N LEU A 54 3.29 3.07 10.57
CA LEU A 54 4.54 3.83 10.53
C LEU A 54 5.76 2.95 10.78
N TRP A 55 5.68 2.04 11.76
CA TRP A 55 6.73 1.06 12.04
C TRP A 55 6.98 0.17 10.84
N PHE A 56 5.92 -0.39 10.25
CA PHE A 56 6.00 -1.25 9.07
C PHE A 56 6.59 -0.51 7.87
N ALA A 57 6.15 0.72 7.61
CA ALA A 57 6.69 1.55 6.53
C ALA A 57 8.18 1.89 6.75
N ARG A 58 8.59 2.17 7.99
CA ARG A 58 9.99 2.41 8.36
C ARG A 58 10.85 1.15 8.21
N TYR A 59 10.34 0.01 8.66
CA TYR A 59 11.00 -1.28 8.55
C TYR A 59 11.24 -1.67 7.09
N MET A 60 10.22 -1.57 6.25
CA MET A 60 10.31 -1.81 4.80
C MET A 60 11.30 -0.83 4.14
N GLY A 61 11.31 0.43 4.55
CA GLY A 61 12.24 1.44 4.05
C GLY A 61 13.70 1.08 4.32
N ALA A 62 14.04 0.70 5.56
CA ALA A 62 15.41 0.38 5.96
C ALA A 62 15.94 -0.91 5.29
N SER A 63 15.10 -1.94 5.16
CA SER A 63 15.47 -3.19 4.48
C SER A 63 15.72 -2.96 2.99
N SER A 64 14.80 -2.24 2.32
CA SER A 64 14.92 -1.89 0.90
C SER A 64 16.17 -1.06 0.63
N GLU A 65 16.49 -0.10 1.50
CA GLU A 65 17.68 0.73 1.36
C GLU A 65 18.97 -0.08 1.47
N ARG A 66 19.12 -0.94 2.48
CA ARG A 66 20.31 -1.79 2.63
C ARG A 66 20.51 -2.70 1.41
N ARG A 67 19.42 -3.26 0.86
CA ARG A 67 19.47 -4.12 -0.33
C ARG A 67 19.85 -3.33 -1.58
N MET A 68 19.21 -2.17 -1.78
CA MET A 68 19.52 -1.25 -2.89
C MET A 68 21.00 -0.84 -2.88
N THR A 69 21.54 -0.48 -1.72
CA THR A 69 22.94 -0.09 -1.57
C THR A 69 23.89 -1.22 -1.95
N ARG A 70 23.62 -2.47 -1.52
CA ARG A 70 24.39 -3.64 -1.95
C ARG A 70 24.30 -3.89 -3.46
N MET A 71 23.13 -3.67 -4.06
CA MET A 71 22.96 -3.83 -5.51
C MET A 71 23.73 -2.77 -6.30
N LEU A 72 23.70 -1.51 -5.87
CA LEU A 72 24.50 -0.42 -6.46
C LEU A 72 25.99 -0.74 -6.41
N MET A 73 26.49 -1.18 -5.24
CA MET A 73 27.90 -1.57 -5.09
C MET A 73 28.28 -2.73 -6.00
N ARG A 74 27.45 -3.79 -6.07
CA ARG A 74 27.68 -4.93 -6.98
C ARG A 74 27.64 -4.51 -8.46
N ALA A 75 26.85 -3.50 -8.80
CA ALA A 75 26.85 -2.89 -10.13
C ALA A 75 28.03 -1.93 -10.37
N GLY A 76 28.93 -1.71 -9.39
CA GLY A 76 30.10 -0.83 -9.53
C GLY A 76 29.83 0.66 -9.24
N VAL A 77 28.62 0.99 -8.80
CA VAL A 77 28.22 2.33 -8.37
C VAL A 77 28.52 2.49 -6.88
N ASP A 78 29.27 3.54 -6.54
CA ASP A 78 29.55 3.87 -5.14
C ASP A 78 28.38 4.70 -4.58
N PRO A 79 27.61 4.17 -3.62
CA PRO A 79 26.42 4.84 -3.09
C PRO A 79 26.74 6.18 -2.43
N ASP A 80 27.91 6.34 -1.82
CA ASP A 80 28.30 7.55 -1.10
C ASP A 80 28.60 8.72 -2.05
N ILE A 81 29.00 8.41 -3.27
CA ILE A 81 29.25 9.40 -4.33
C ILE A 81 27.94 9.84 -4.99
N VAL A 82 26.92 8.97 -5.00
CA VAL A 82 25.60 9.32 -5.56
C VAL A 82 24.72 10.02 -4.51
N ALA A 83 24.93 9.76 -3.23
CA ALA A 83 24.22 10.42 -2.15
C ALA A 83 24.67 11.89 -1.94
N ARG A 84 25.89 12.25 -2.34
CA ARG A 84 26.44 13.61 -2.24
C ARG A 84 26.24 14.38 -3.55
N GLY A 85 25.58 15.54 -3.48
CA GLY A 85 25.36 16.47 -4.60
C GLY A 85 24.01 16.32 -5.34
N ASP A 86 23.97 16.72 -6.62
CA ASP A 86 22.74 16.87 -7.44
C ASP A 86 22.01 15.56 -7.77
N LYS A 87 22.56 14.41 -7.36
CA LYS A 87 22.00 13.08 -7.65
C LYS A 87 21.05 12.58 -6.56
N LYS A 88 20.79 13.37 -5.51
CA LYS A 88 19.86 13.03 -4.42
C LYS A 88 18.46 12.67 -4.93
N ALA A 89 17.94 13.42 -5.90
CA ALA A 89 16.62 13.14 -6.51
C ALA A 89 16.59 11.80 -7.24
N ILE A 90 17.70 11.42 -7.90
CA ILE A 90 17.83 10.13 -8.59
C ILE A 90 17.84 8.99 -7.58
N ILE A 91 18.54 9.14 -6.46
CA ILE A 91 18.57 8.13 -5.39
C ILE A 91 17.19 7.94 -4.76
N GLU A 92 16.43 9.01 -4.53
CA GLU A 92 15.08 8.88 -3.99
C GLU A 92 14.13 8.18 -4.98
N ASP A 93 14.27 8.43 -6.29
CA ASP A 93 13.52 7.70 -7.31
C ASP A 93 13.88 6.21 -7.34
N ILE A 94 15.17 5.87 -7.31
CA ILE A 94 15.63 4.47 -7.20
C ILE A 94 15.05 3.80 -5.95
N ARG A 95 15.08 4.48 -4.80
CA ARG A 95 14.54 3.97 -3.52
C ARG A 95 13.03 3.76 -3.61
N SER A 96 12.30 4.70 -4.21
CA SER A 96 10.85 4.58 -4.46
C SER A 96 10.52 3.36 -5.32
N ARG A 97 11.23 3.17 -6.44
CA ARG A 97 11.06 2.00 -7.31
C ARG A 97 11.43 0.69 -6.64
N CYS A 98 12.52 0.68 -5.86
CA CYS A 98 12.96 -0.50 -5.13
C CYS A 98 11.89 -0.97 -4.12
N ARG A 99 11.29 -0.04 -3.37
CA ARG A 99 10.18 -0.34 -2.42
C ARG A 99 8.95 -0.91 -3.12
N LYS A 100 8.66 -0.48 -4.35
CA LYS A 100 7.48 -0.92 -5.12
C LYS A 100 7.68 -2.26 -5.84
N CYS A 101 8.92 -2.61 -6.20
CA CYS A 101 9.22 -3.79 -7.01
C CYS A 101 8.89 -5.11 -6.30
N GLN A 102 9.04 -5.18 -4.97
CA GLN A 102 8.76 -6.36 -4.14
C GLN A 102 9.47 -7.68 -4.56
N ALA A 103 10.44 -7.64 -5.47
CA ALA A 103 11.19 -8.80 -5.94
C ALA A 103 12.41 -9.12 -5.04
N GLU A 104 12.17 -9.17 -3.72
CA GLU A 104 13.23 -9.25 -2.71
C GLU A 104 14.08 -10.51 -2.84
N ASP A 105 13.43 -11.66 -3.06
CA ASP A 105 14.11 -12.95 -3.19
C ASP A 105 15.04 -13.00 -4.39
N LEU A 106 14.64 -12.42 -5.52
CA LEU A 106 15.48 -12.34 -6.71
C LEU A 106 16.69 -11.43 -6.48
N CYS A 107 16.48 -10.31 -5.79
CA CYS A 107 17.56 -9.42 -5.39
C CYS A 107 18.57 -10.14 -4.49
N GLU A 108 18.13 -10.85 -3.45
CA GLU A 108 19.04 -11.57 -2.54
C GLU A 108 19.75 -12.73 -3.23
N ARG A 109 19.07 -13.48 -4.10
CA ARG A 109 19.70 -14.55 -4.90
C ARG A 109 20.78 -14.02 -5.82
N TRP A 110 20.52 -12.90 -6.50
CA TRP A 110 21.50 -12.23 -7.34
C TRP A 110 22.68 -11.67 -6.52
N LEU A 111 22.40 -11.02 -5.39
CA LEU A 111 23.43 -10.52 -4.47
C LEU A 111 24.31 -11.64 -3.91
N ALA A 112 23.72 -12.80 -3.61
CA ALA A 112 24.42 -13.99 -3.16
C ALA A 112 25.23 -14.70 -4.27
N GLY A 113 25.16 -14.22 -5.52
CA GLY A 113 25.82 -14.85 -6.66
C GLY A 113 25.20 -16.19 -7.08
N LYS A 114 23.99 -16.52 -6.60
CA LYS A 114 23.25 -17.74 -6.98
C LYS A 114 22.54 -17.62 -8.33
N VAL A 115 22.60 -16.44 -8.95
CA VAL A 115 22.10 -16.15 -10.29
C VAL A 115 23.22 -15.46 -11.03
N GLU A 116 23.70 -16.07 -12.09
CA GLU A 116 24.67 -15.47 -13.01
C GLU A 116 23.96 -14.53 -13.98
N GLY A 117 24.68 -13.50 -14.44
CA GLY A 117 24.18 -12.52 -15.40
C GLY A 117 23.86 -11.14 -14.81
N GLU A 118 23.47 -10.25 -15.73
CA GLU A 118 23.10 -8.87 -15.42
C GLU A 118 21.81 -8.79 -14.59
N ASN A 119 21.61 -7.67 -13.91
CA ASN A 119 20.45 -7.42 -13.05
C ASN A 119 19.19 -7.06 -13.85
N THR A 120 18.94 -7.67 -15.01
CA THR A 120 17.83 -7.31 -15.93
C THR A 120 16.44 -7.46 -15.31
N PHE A 121 16.29 -8.31 -14.29
CA PHE A 121 15.06 -8.43 -13.49
C PHE A 121 14.75 -7.17 -12.67
N CYS A 122 15.75 -6.33 -12.41
CA CYS A 122 15.62 -5.16 -11.56
C CYS A 122 15.14 -3.95 -12.37
N PRO A 123 14.03 -3.28 -11.98
CA PRO A 123 13.55 -2.09 -12.69
C PRO A 123 14.51 -0.89 -12.59
N ASN A 124 15.46 -0.94 -11.64
CA ASN A 124 16.50 0.07 -11.49
C ASN A 124 17.77 -0.23 -12.30
N ALA A 125 17.86 -1.39 -12.97
CA ALA A 125 19.04 -1.77 -13.73
C ALA A 125 19.48 -0.73 -14.77
N PRO A 126 18.57 -0.13 -15.58
CA PRO A 126 18.98 0.91 -16.53
C PRO A 126 19.61 2.13 -15.84
N ILE A 127 19.13 2.49 -14.65
CA ILE A 127 19.65 3.62 -13.88
C ILE A 127 21.04 3.29 -13.33
N PHE A 128 21.25 2.06 -12.85
CA PHE A 128 22.56 1.62 -12.37
C PHE A 128 23.60 1.68 -13.49
N SER A 129 23.26 1.18 -14.69
CA SER A 129 24.13 1.24 -15.87
C SER A 129 24.40 2.68 -16.34
N ALA A 130 23.41 3.58 -16.24
CA ALA A 130 23.63 4.99 -16.54
C ALA A 130 24.60 5.66 -15.55
N LEU A 131 24.54 5.28 -14.27
CA LEU A 131 25.42 5.83 -13.22
C LEU A 131 26.86 5.30 -13.34
N THR A 132 27.05 4.04 -13.70
CA THR A 132 28.38 3.47 -13.97
C THR A 132 29.04 4.12 -15.18
N ASN A 133 28.29 4.29 -16.28
CA ASN A 133 28.80 4.92 -17.50
C ASN A 133 29.20 6.38 -17.28
N LYS A 134 28.43 7.13 -16.48
CA LYS A 134 28.82 8.49 -16.06
C LYS A 134 30.09 8.52 -15.21
N LYS A 135 30.27 7.55 -14.29
CA LYS A 135 31.50 7.41 -13.50
C LYS A 135 32.71 7.11 -14.38
N GLY A 136 32.55 6.25 -15.39
CA GLY A 136 33.60 5.97 -16.38
C GLY A 136 34.02 7.22 -17.15
N ARG A 137 33.05 8.01 -17.64
CA ARG A 137 33.32 9.26 -18.37
C ARG A 137 33.97 10.34 -17.49
N LEU A 138 33.55 10.46 -16.23
CA LEU A 138 34.13 11.43 -15.30
C LEU A 138 35.60 11.09 -14.98
N ARG A 139 35.91 9.80 -14.81
CA ARG A 139 37.29 9.34 -14.60
C ARG A 139 38.18 9.53 -15.84
N ALA A 140 37.65 9.31 -17.03
CA ALA A 140 38.40 9.49 -18.29
C ALA A 140 38.76 10.96 -18.58
N ASN A 141 37.99 11.93 -18.07
CA ASN A 141 38.27 13.36 -18.23
C ASN A 141 39.23 13.94 -17.16
N LEU A 142 39.64 13.14 -16.18
CA LEU A 142 40.56 13.51 -15.09
C LEU A 142 41.98 12.96 -15.30
N GLN A 143 42.21 12.22 -16.40
CA GLN A 143 43.52 11.74 -16.86
C GLN A 143 43.96 12.58 -18.07
#